data_AF-A0A524FLW6-F1
#
_entry.id   AF-A0A524FLW6-F1
#
_cell.length_a   1.000
_cell.length_b   1.000
_cell.length_c   1.000
_cell.angle_alpha   90.00
_cell.angle_beta   90.00
_cell.angle_gamma   90.00
#
_symmetry.space_group_name_H-M   'P 1'
#
loop_
_entity.id
_entity.type
_entity.pdbx_description
1 polymer ?
#
loop_
_entity_poly.entity_id
_entity_poly.type
_entity_poly.pdbx_seq_one_letter_code
_entity_poly.pdbx_strand_id
1 'polypeptide(L)'
;MSNTDVKKDFAEFGKKAQILAILSLIMFIMGIVGFIVPVVSYISIVFLVIYVIFLILALGNIKNAANKLNNQDLFTFRSRIIIALILALIGFLFFTIGIGGIIAIAYGPDAGSPQAVGGYIAFGIMILIAIVVLIIALIMEILGWSSLRRFFKANKSMFPEKIVSNAETACLLLMLGIIPIIGPLLRIIGYFLLSNLREL
;
A
#
# COMPACT_ATOMS: atom_id res chain seq x y z
N MET A 1 -14.30 25.93 -13.97
CA MET A 1 -14.64 24.50 -13.72
C MET A 1 -15.40 24.41 -12.41
N SER A 2 -16.47 23.63 -12.34
CA SER A 2 -17.34 23.60 -11.17
C SER A 2 -16.69 22.80 -10.03
N ASN A 3 -16.87 23.25 -8.78
CA ASN A 3 -16.46 22.52 -7.58
C ASN A 3 -17.10 21.10 -7.54
N THR A 4 -18.24 20.93 -8.19
CA THR A 4 -18.98 19.67 -8.34
C THR A 4 -18.19 18.57 -9.05
N ASP A 5 -17.46 18.91 -10.11
CA ASP A 5 -16.69 17.92 -10.89
C ASP A 5 -15.51 17.34 -10.10
N VAL A 6 -14.94 18.15 -9.20
CA VAL A 6 -13.84 17.74 -8.31
C VAL A 6 -14.39 16.89 -7.17
N LYS A 7 -15.51 17.30 -6.56
CA LYS A 7 -16.19 16.52 -5.52
C LYS A 7 -16.58 15.13 -6.01
N LYS A 8 -17.07 15.02 -7.25
CA LYS A 8 -17.36 13.72 -7.89
C LYS A 8 -16.13 12.81 -7.96
N ASP A 9 -14.95 13.33 -8.32
CA ASP A 9 -13.72 12.53 -8.34
C ASP A 9 -13.33 12.04 -6.94
N PHE A 10 -13.45 12.89 -5.92
CA PHE A 10 -13.22 12.50 -4.53
C PHE A 10 -14.26 11.49 -4.01
N ALA A 11 -15.52 11.61 -4.41
CA ALA A 11 -16.55 10.64 -4.09
C ALA A 11 -16.25 9.26 -4.69
N GLU A 12 -15.81 9.23 -5.95
CA GLU A 12 -15.39 8.00 -6.62
C GLU A 12 -14.11 7.41 -6.03
N PHE A 13 -13.18 8.24 -5.54
CA PHE A 13 -12.04 7.80 -4.75
C PHE A 13 -12.48 7.17 -3.42
N GLY A 14 -13.42 7.81 -2.70
CA GLY A 14 -13.98 7.29 -1.44
C GLY A 14 -14.66 5.93 -1.60
N LYS A 15 -15.45 5.74 -2.66
CA LYS A 15 -16.05 4.43 -2.97
C LYS A 15 -14.99 3.35 -3.15
N LYS A 16 -13.90 3.65 -3.85
CA LYS A 16 -12.79 2.70 -4.05
C LYS A 16 -11.97 2.49 -2.77
N ALA A 17 -11.83 3.51 -1.93
CA ALA A 17 -11.22 3.38 -0.60
C ALA A 17 -12.01 2.40 0.28
N GLN A 18 -13.35 2.39 0.20
CA GLN A 18 -14.16 1.37 0.89
C GLN A 18 -13.82 -0.05 0.44
N ILE A 19 -13.71 -0.25 -0.88
CA ILE A 19 -13.34 -1.55 -1.46
C ILE A 19 -11.94 -1.95 -0.99
N LEU A 20 -10.97 -1.01 -1.01
CA LEU A 20 -9.62 -1.23 -0.49
C LEU A 20 -9.62 -1.58 1.00
N ALA A 21 -10.50 -1.00 1.81
CA ALA A 21 -10.65 -1.34 3.23
C ALA A 21 -11.10 -2.79 3.40
N ILE A 22 -12.14 -3.20 2.65
CA ILE A 22 -12.67 -4.58 2.68
C ILE A 22 -11.61 -5.57 2.20
N LEU A 23 -10.94 -5.28 1.08
CA LEU A 23 -9.85 -6.13 0.56
C LEU A 23 -8.70 -6.24 1.56
N SER A 24 -8.31 -5.14 2.21
CA SER A 24 -7.28 -5.14 3.25
C SER A 24 -7.68 -6.00 4.44
N LEU A 25 -8.95 -5.95 4.86
CA LEU A 25 -9.48 -6.76 5.95
C LEU A 25 -9.48 -8.25 5.61
N ILE A 26 -9.95 -8.61 4.41
CA ILE A 26 -9.94 -9.99 3.92
C ILE A 26 -8.50 -10.51 3.86
N MET A 27 -7.59 -9.74 3.26
CA MET A 27 -6.18 -10.11 3.18
C MET A 27 -5.53 -10.27 4.56
N PHE A 28 -5.88 -9.42 5.53
CA PHE A 28 -5.38 -9.54 6.90
C PHE A 28 -5.85 -10.85 7.55
N ILE A 29 -7.15 -11.17 7.45
CA ILE A 29 -7.71 -12.44 7.96
C ILE A 29 -7.07 -13.63 7.27
N MET A 30 -6.93 -13.58 5.94
CA MET A 30 -6.27 -14.63 5.17
C MET A 30 -4.80 -14.79 5.54
N GLY A 31 -4.09 -13.71 5.88
CA GLY A 31 -2.73 -13.77 6.37
C GLY A 31 -2.61 -14.55 7.68
N ILE A 32 -3.57 -14.37 8.59
CA ILE A 32 -3.63 -15.13 9.85
C ILE A 32 -3.95 -16.60 9.57
N VAL A 33 -4.98 -16.88 8.77
CA VAL A 33 -5.42 -18.26 8.45
C VAL A 33 -4.37 -19.01 7.62
N GLY A 34 -3.69 -18.31 6.72
CA GLY A 34 -2.65 -18.85 5.83
C GLY A 34 -1.44 -19.39 6.57
N PHE A 35 -1.22 -18.96 7.82
CA PHE A 35 -0.22 -19.57 8.69
C PHE A 35 -0.54 -21.03 9.04
N ILE A 36 -1.83 -21.38 9.11
CA ILE A 36 -2.32 -22.71 9.47
C ILE A 36 -2.62 -23.54 8.21
N VAL A 37 -3.15 -22.89 7.17
CA VAL A 37 -3.63 -23.56 5.95
C VAL A 37 -2.86 -23.06 4.73
N PRO A 38 -1.79 -23.75 4.28
CA PRO A 38 -0.91 -23.28 3.21
C PRO A 38 -1.62 -22.97 1.88
N VAL A 39 -2.72 -23.66 1.57
CA VAL A 39 -3.52 -23.43 0.35
C VAL A 39 -4.10 -22.01 0.28
N VAL A 40 -4.38 -21.38 1.43
CA VAL A 40 -4.91 -20.00 1.53
C VAL A 40 -3.91 -18.97 1.00
N SER A 41 -2.62 -19.29 1.04
CA SER A 41 -1.55 -18.43 0.51
C SER A 41 -1.67 -18.23 -1.01
N TYR A 42 -2.12 -19.23 -1.77
CA TYR A 42 -2.33 -19.09 -3.21
C TYR A 42 -3.50 -18.16 -3.54
N ILE A 43 -4.60 -18.26 -2.77
CA ILE A 43 -5.78 -17.39 -2.94
C ILE A 43 -5.40 -15.92 -2.64
N SER A 44 -4.48 -15.70 -1.69
CA SER A 44 -4.01 -14.37 -1.31
C SER A 44 -3.34 -13.61 -2.48
N ILE A 45 -2.73 -14.32 -3.43
CA ILE A 45 -2.15 -13.72 -4.65
C ILE A 45 -3.24 -13.12 -5.53
N VAL A 46 -4.38 -13.80 -5.68
CA VAL A 46 -5.52 -13.29 -6.45
C VAL A 46 -6.06 -12.01 -5.83
N PHE A 47 -6.22 -11.99 -4.50
CA PHE A 47 -6.65 -10.79 -3.78
C PHE A 47 -5.65 -9.63 -3.89
N LEU A 48 -4.34 -9.92 -3.91
CA LEU A 48 -3.31 -8.90 -4.14
C LEU A 48 -3.47 -8.24 -5.52
N VAL A 49 -3.72 -9.02 -6.57
CA VAL A 49 -3.96 -8.47 -7.92
C VAL A 49 -5.19 -7.58 -7.94
N ILE A 50 -6.29 -8.04 -7.34
CA ILE A 50 -7.54 -7.26 -7.24
C ILE A 50 -7.29 -5.95 -6.46
N TYR A 51 -6.56 -6.03 -5.34
CA TYR A 51 -6.18 -4.87 -4.54
C TYR A 51 -5.41 -3.83 -5.36
N VAL A 52 -4.40 -4.27 -6.11
CA VAL A 52 -3.60 -3.38 -6.97
C VAL A 52 -4.45 -2.71 -8.04
N ILE A 53 -5.38 -3.44 -8.68
CA ILE A 53 -6.30 -2.88 -9.68
C ILE A 53 -7.14 -1.76 -9.04
N PHE A 54 -7.77 -2.02 -7.90
CA PHE A 54 -8.60 -1.01 -7.23
C PHE A 54 -7.80 0.19 -6.73
N LEU A 55 -6.56 -0.02 -6.29
CA LEU A 55 -5.67 1.06 -5.89
C LEU A 55 -5.34 1.97 -7.08
N ILE A 56 -4.98 1.39 -8.23
CA ILE A 56 -4.69 2.16 -9.44
C ILE A 56 -5.92 2.94 -9.91
N LEU A 57 -7.11 2.32 -9.87
CA LEU A 57 -8.36 2.98 -10.21
C LEU A 57 -8.66 4.16 -9.26
N ALA A 58 -8.45 3.99 -7.95
CA ALA A 58 -8.59 5.05 -6.96
C ALA A 58 -7.63 6.22 -7.25
N LEU A 59 -6.37 5.91 -7.54
CA LEU A 59 -5.37 6.91 -7.92
C LEU A 59 -5.70 7.59 -9.26
N GLY A 60 -6.43 6.93 -10.16
CA GLY A 60 -6.97 7.51 -11.39
C GLY A 60 -7.95 8.66 -11.11
N ASN A 61 -8.85 8.50 -10.13
CA ASN A 61 -9.75 9.57 -9.72
C ASN A 61 -8.98 10.76 -9.12
N ILE A 62 -7.96 10.49 -8.31
CA ILE A 62 -7.11 11.56 -7.76
C ILE A 62 -6.30 12.27 -8.85
N LYS A 63 -5.86 11.58 -9.90
CA LYS A 63 -5.24 12.22 -11.08
C LYS A 63 -6.19 13.23 -11.73
N ASN A 64 -7.45 12.86 -11.91
CA ASN A 64 -8.45 13.74 -12.51
C ASN A 64 -8.71 14.98 -11.64
N ALA A 65 -8.85 14.79 -10.33
CA ALA A 65 -8.96 15.88 -9.37
C ALA A 65 -7.71 16.79 -9.40
N ALA A 66 -6.51 16.21 -9.44
CA ALA A 66 -5.24 16.93 -9.52
C ALA A 66 -5.16 17.81 -10.79
N ASN A 67 -5.55 17.26 -11.94
CA ASN A 67 -5.60 17.98 -13.21
C ASN A 67 -6.58 19.15 -13.17
N LYS A 68 -7.80 18.92 -12.63
CA LYS A 68 -8.85 19.95 -12.55
C LYS A 68 -8.49 21.10 -11.61
N LEU A 69 -7.81 20.79 -10.51
CA LEU A 69 -7.38 21.77 -9.51
C LEU A 69 -5.99 22.34 -9.78
N ASN A 70 -5.26 21.80 -10.77
CA ASN A 70 -3.83 22.04 -10.96
C ASN A 70 -3.03 21.94 -9.64
N ASN A 71 -3.29 20.89 -8.85
CA ASN A 71 -2.77 20.79 -7.49
C ASN A 71 -1.58 19.82 -7.37
N GLN A 72 -0.41 20.35 -7.01
CA GLN A 72 0.84 19.61 -6.92
C GLN A 72 0.85 18.53 -5.82
N ASP A 73 0.16 18.73 -4.70
CA ASP A 73 0.11 17.75 -3.61
C ASP A 73 -0.62 16.48 -4.05
N LEU A 74 -1.68 16.59 -4.84
CA LEU A 74 -2.41 15.44 -5.39
C LEU A 74 -1.59 14.67 -6.43
N PHE A 75 -0.86 15.38 -7.31
CA PHE A 75 0.08 14.73 -8.23
C PHE A 75 1.18 13.98 -7.49
N THR A 76 1.74 14.63 -6.45
CA THR A 76 2.79 14.07 -5.60
C THR A 76 2.29 12.85 -4.84
N PHE A 77 1.09 12.91 -4.25
CA PHE A 77 0.45 11.76 -3.61
C PHE A 77 0.36 10.58 -4.58
N ARG A 78 -0.25 10.77 -5.75
CA ARG A 78 -0.40 9.70 -6.75
C ARG A 78 0.94 9.09 -7.14
N SER A 79 1.90 9.93 -7.53
CA SER A 79 3.21 9.47 -8.00
C SER A 79 3.92 8.65 -6.92
N ARG A 80 3.95 9.15 -5.68
CA ARG A 80 4.62 8.48 -4.57
C ARG A 80 3.97 7.16 -4.19
N ILE A 81 2.63 7.07 -4.17
CA ILE A 81 1.93 5.79 -3.89
C ILE A 81 2.19 4.76 -5.00
N ILE A 82 2.23 5.17 -6.28
CA ILE A 82 2.56 4.25 -7.39
C ILE A 82 4.01 3.75 -7.25
N ILE A 83 4.96 4.65 -6.99
CA ILE A 83 6.37 4.27 -6.82
C ILE A 83 6.52 3.33 -5.61
N ALA A 84 5.88 3.67 -4.48
CA ALA A 84 5.87 2.83 -3.29
C ALA A 84 5.34 1.42 -3.60
N LEU A 85 4.24 1.31 -4.34
CA LEU A 85 3.67 0.03 -4.73
C LEU A 85 4.64 -0.81 -5.59
N ILE A 86 5.24 -0.19 -6.62
CA ILE A 86 6.18 -0.89 -7.51
C ILE A 86 7.40 -1.38 -6.72
N LEU A 87 7.98 -0.51 -5.90
CA LEU A 87 9.13 -0.86 -5.07
C LEU A 87 8.77 -1.94 -4.05
N ALA A 88 7.59 -1.88 -3.44
CA ALA A 88 7.13 -2.91 -2.50
C ALA A 88 6.99 -4.28 -3.19
N LEU A 89 6.43 -4.33 -4.39
CA LEU A 89 6.31 -5.58 -5.16
C LEU A 89 7.68 -6.16 -5.53
N ILE A 90 8.61 -5.34 -6.02
CA ILE A 90 9.97 -5.77 -6.36
C ILE A 90 10.73 -6.24 -5.12
N GLY A 91 10.67 -5.46 -4.04
CA GLY A 91 11.31 -5.79 -2.76
C GLY A 91 10.77 -7.08 -2.17
N PHE A 92 9.45 -7.28 -2.18
CA PHE A 92 8.84 -8.50 -1.68
C PHE A 92 9.20 -9.73 -2.54
N LEU A 93 9.27 -9.58 -3.87
CA LEU A 93 9.72 -10.64 -4.77
C LEU A 93 11.17 -11.06 -4.46
N PHE A 94 12.08 -10.08 -4.32
CA PHE A 94 13.49 -10.37 -4.02
C PHE A 94 13.64 -10.99 -2.62
N PHE A 95 12.86 -10.53 -1.66
CA PHE A 95 12.87 -11.08 -0.30
C PHE A 95 12.42 -12.54 -0.29
N THR A 96 11.31 -12.85 -0.96
CA THR A 96 10.75 -14.20 -1.02
C THR A 96 11.64 -15.17 -1.81
N ILE A 97 12.22 -14.75 -2.94
CA ILE A 97 13.21 -15.54 -3.69
C ILE A 97 14.46 -15.76 -2.84
N GLY A 98 14.96 -14.73 -2.15
CA GLY A 98 16.14 -14.82 -1.29
C GLY A 98 15.95 -15.82 -0.15
N ILE A 99 14.84 -15.72 0.59
CA ILE A 99 14.50 -16.66 1.66
C ILE A 99 14.28 -18.07 1.11
N GLY A 100 13.55 -18.20 0.00
CA GLY A 100 13.33 -19.48 -0.68
C GLY A 100 14.63 -20.15 -1.11
N GLY A 101 15.59 -19.38 -1.63
CA GLY A 101 16.92 -19.85 -1.99
C GLY A 101 17.73 -20.35 -0.79
N ILE A 102 17.72 -19.61 0.33
CA ILE A 102 18.38 -20.06 1.58
C ILE A 102 17.75 -21.36 2.09
N ILE A 103 16.42 -21.45 2.10
CA ILE A 103 15.71 -22.67 2.52
C ILE A 103 16.07 -23.83 1.59
N ALA A 104 16.04 -23.62 0.28
CA ALA A 104 16.37 -24.66 -0.70
C ALA A 104 17.80 -25.20 -0.52
N ILE A 105 18.78 -24.35 -0.17
CA ILE A 105 20.14 -24.79 0.14
C ILE A 105 20.18 -25.51 1.50
N ALA A 106 19.52 -24.96 2.52
CA ALA A 106 19.55 -25.52 3.89
C ALA A 106 18.92 -26.91 4.00
N TYR A 107 17.94 -27.22 3.14
CA TYR A 107 17.28 -28.53 3.09
C TYR A 107 17.63 -29.32 1.82
N GLY A 108 18.59 -28.84 1.04
CA GLY A 108 19.03 -29.48 -0.20
C GLY A 108 20.09 -30.56 0.04
N PRO A 109 20.43 -31.33 -1.02
CA PRO A 109 21.45 -32.39 -0.94
C PRO A 109 22.84 -31.88 -0.59
N ASP A 110 23.14 -30.61 -0.89
CA ASP A 110 24.43 -29.97 -0.65
C ASP A 110 24.50 -29.20 0.68
N ALA A 111 23.52 -29.39 1.57
CA ALA A 111 23.46 -28.69 2.86
C ALA A 111 24.73 -28.95 3.69
N GLY A 112 25.37 -27.87 4.15
CA GLY A 112 26.61 -27.94 4.93
C GLY A 112 27.90 -28.16 4.11
N SER A 113 27.79 -28.28 2.78
CA SER A 113 28.97 -28.35 1.92
C SER A 113 29.70 -27.00 1.82
N PRO A 114 31.04 -26.99 1.63
CA PRO A 114 31.77 -25.75 1.33
C PRO A 114 31.24 -25.00 0.10
N GLN A 115 30.68 -25.74 -0.87
CA GLN A 115 30.09 -25.19 -2.09
C GLN A 115 28.80 -24.40 -1.82
N ALA A 116 28.04 -24.76 -0.79
CA ALA A 116 26.81 -24.07 -0.40
C ALA A 116 27.04 -22.65 0.15
N VAL A 117 28.24 -22.36 0.67
CA VAL A 117 28.59 -21.06 1.27
C VAL A 117 28.37 -19.90 0.28
N GLY A 118 28.77 -20.08 -0.98
CA GLY A 118 28.58 -19.07 -2.02
C GLY A 118 27.09 -18.76 -2.27
N GLY A 119 26.23 -19.77 -2.22
CA GLY A 119 24.78 -19.62 -2.36
C GLY A 119 24.16 -18.85 -1.19
N TYR A 120 24.53 -19.17 0.05
CA TYR A 120 24.06 -18.43 1.23
C TYR A 120 24.46 -16.95 1.17
N ILE A 121 25.70 -16.66 0.75
CA ILE A 121 26.16 -15.27 0.59
C ILE A 121 25.36 -14.56 -0.49
N ALA A 122 25.17 -15.17 -1.67
CA ALA A 122 24.44 -14.57 -2.78
C ALA A 122 22.97 -14.26 -2.41
N PHE A 123 22.25 -15.22 -1.81
CA PHE A 123 20.87 -14.99 -1.37
C PHE A 123 20.78 -14.05 -0.16
N GLY A 124 21.78 -14.05 0.73
CA GLY A 124 21.89 -13.07 1.82
C GLY A 124 22.01 -11.63 1.31
N ILE A 125 22.84 -11.40 0.29
CA ILE A 125 22.95 -10.09 -0.38
C ILE A 125 21.61 -9.69 -1.03
N MET A 126 20.95 -10.64 -1.70
CA MET A 126 19.63 -10.40 -2.30
C MET A 126 18.58 -9.97 -1.27
N ILE A 127 18.54 -10.62 -0.10
CA ILE A 127 17.66 -10.24 1.02
C ILE A 127 18.00 -8.84 1.53
N LEU A 128 19.29 -8.50 1.66
CA LEU A 128 19.72 -7.18 2.11
C LEU A 128 19.26 -6.08 1.14
N ILE A 129 19.43 -6.30 -0.17
CA ILE A 129 18.91 -5.41 -1.22
C ILE A 129 17.38 -5.28 -1.10
N ALA A 130 16.68 -6.41 -0.93
CA ALA A 130 15.23 -6.42 -0.79
C ALA A 130 14.76 -5.57 0.40
N ILE A 131 15.41 -5.68 1.55
CA ILE A 131 15.10 -4.89 2.75
C ILE A 131 15.29 -3.39 2.46
N VAL A 132 16.38 -2.99 1.82
CA VAL A 132 16.61 -1.58 1.45
C VAL A 132 15.51 -1.06 0.53
N VAL A 133 15.15 -1.82 -0.51
CA VAL A 133 14.07 -1.46 -1.44
C VAL A 133 12.73 -1.33 -0.71
N LEU A 134 12.41 -2.24 0.22
CA LEU A 134 11.20 -2.19 1.03
C LEU A 134 11.18 -0.95 1.94
N ILE A 135 12.30 -0.58 2.55
CA ILE A 135 12.40 0.66 3.36
C ILE A 135 12.11 1.89 2.49
N ILE A 136 12.69 1.97 1.29
CA ILE A 136 12.42 3.08 0.37
C ILE A 136 10.94 3.11 -0.03
N ALA A 137 10.33 1.94 -0.28
CA ALA A 137 8.91 1.83 -0.58
C ALA A 137 8.05 2.40 0.56
N LEU A 138 8.36 2.06 1.82
CA LEU A 138 7.67 2.56 3.01
C LEU A 138 7.80 4.08 3.13
N ILE A 139 9.00 4.63 2.93
CA ILE A 139 9.24 6.08 2.95
C ILE A 139 8.38 6.77 1.89
N MET A 140 8.35 6.24 0.66
CA MET A 140 7.54 6.78 -0.42
C MET A 140 6.04 6.73 -0.10
N GLU A 141 5.58 5.65 0.54
CA GLU A 141 4.18 5.55 0.98
C GLU A 141 3.82 6.63 2.01
N ILE A 142 4.65 6.80 3.05
CA ILE A 142 4.46 7.83 4.08
C ILE A 142 4.42 9.22 3.45
N LEU A 143 5.40 9.50 2.58
CA LEU A 143 5.50 10.77 1.87
C LEU A 143 4.32 11.00 0.91
N GLY A 144 3.72 9.94 0.38
CA GLY A 144 2.48 9.99 -0.39
C GLY A 144 1.32 10.46 0.48
N TRP A 145 0.99 9.70 1.53
CA TRP A 145 -0.12 10.03 2.43
C TRP A 145 0.02 11.40 3.10
N SER A 146 1.25 11.82 3.42
CA SER A 146 1.55 13.16 3.91
C SER A 146 1.13 14.26 2.90
N SER A 147 1.34 14.04 1.60
CA SER A 147 0.89 14.98 0.56
C SER A 147 -0.63 15.08 0.48
N LEU A 148 -1.34 13.95 0.53
CA LEU A 148 -2.80 13.97 0.55
C LEU A 148 -3.35 14.70 1.79
N ARG A 149 -2.72 14.49 2.95
CA ARG A 149 -3.06 15.22 4.17
C ARG A 149 -2.86 16.73 4.03
N ARG A 150 -1.72 17.17 3.46
CA ARG A 150 -1.47 18.60 3.20
C ARG A 150 -2.52 19.20 2.27
N PHE A 151 -2.91 18.47 1.22
CA PHE A 151 -3.99 18.88 0.34
C PHE A 151 -5.28 19.17 1.11
N PHE A 152 -5.76 18.23 1.94
CA PHE A 152 -6.99 18.44 2.72
C PHE A 152 -6.85 19.60 3.71
N LYS A 153 -5.69 19.74 4.34
CA LYS A 153 -5.41 20.84 5.27
C LYS A 153 -5.40 22.22 4.59
N ALA A 154 -4.90 22.30 3.36
CA ALA A 154 -4.85 23.54 2.59
C ALA A 154 -6.20 23.91 1.96
N ASN A 155 -7.06 22.92 1.69
CA ASN A 155 -8.31 23.10 0.95
C ASN A 155 -9.55 22.81 1.82
N LYS A 156 -9.50 23.13 3.11
CA LYS A 156 -10.60 22.82 4.06
C LYS A 156 -11.94 23.40 3.62
N SER A 157 -11.94 24.60 3.03
CA SER A 157 -13.15 25.28 2.56
C SER A 157 -13.86 24.57 1.41
N MET A 158 -13.19 23.64 0.71
CA MET A 158 -13.79 22.89 -0.39
C MET A 158 -14.69 21.75 0.05
N PHE A 159 -14.51 21.26 1.29
CA PHE A 159 -15.14 20.04 1.79
C PHE A 159 -15.86 20.30 3.12
N PRO A 160 -16.90 19.52 3.46
CA PRO A 160 -17.48 19.54 4.79
C PRO A 160 -16.43 19.23 5.87
N GLU A 161 -16.49 19.92 7.01
CA GLU A 161 -15.49 19.83 8.08
C GLU A 161 -15.26 18.39 8.57
N LYS A 162 -16.36 17.62 8.74
CA LYS A 162 -16.29 16.21 9.13
C LYS A 162 -15.49 15.36 8.13
N ILE A 163 -15.65 15.61 6.83
CA ILE A 163 -14.95 14.88 5.77
C ILE A 163 -13.46 15.21 5.79
N VAL A 164 -13.10 16.48 5.97
CA VAL A 164 -11.70 16.93 6.10
C VAL A 164 -11.05 16.25 7.32
N SER A 165 -11.70 16.31 8.49
CA SER A 165 -11.18 15.72 9.72
C SER A 165 -10.95 14.21 9.59
N ASN A 166 -11.91 13.49 9.00
CA ASN A 166 -11.79 12.06 8.75
C ASN A 166 -10.66 11.76 7.75
N ALA A 167 -10.52 12.54 6.68
CA ALA A 167 -9.46 12.35 5.69
C ALA A 167 -8.07 12.65 6.25
N GLU A 168 -7.92 13.70 7.06
CA GLU A 168 -6.66 14.01 7.74
C GLU A 168 -6.26 12.88 8.71
N THR A 169 -7.21 12.41 9.51
CA THR A 169 -7.02 11.28 10.43
C THR A 169 -6.67 10.01 9.67
N ALA A 170 -7.38 9.72 8.59
CA ALA A 170 -7.10 8.57 7.75
C ALA A 170 -5.67 8.56 7.21
N CYS A 171 -5.20 9.70 6.70
CA CYS A 171 -3.84 9.82 6.19
C CYS A 171 -2.81 9.56 7.30
N LEU A 172 -3.07 10.03 8.53
CA LEU A 172 -2.22 9.72 9.69
C LEU A 172 -2.17 8.21 9.98
N LEU A 173 -3.32 7.55 10.01
CA LEU A 173 -3.38 6.10 10.25
C LEU A 173 -2.68 5.31 9.14
N LEU A 174 -2.81 5.73 7.89
CA LEU A 174 -2.16 5.09 6.75
C LEU A 174 -0.63 5.29 6.77
N MET A 175 -0.15 6.45 7.23
CA MET A 175 1.29 6.64 7.48
C MET A 175 1.81 5.75 8.61
N LEU A 176 1.00 5.52 9.66
CA LEU A 176 1.33 4.61 10.76
C LEU A 176 1.10 3.13 10.42
N GLY A 177 0.48 2.85 9.27
CA GLY A 177 0.20 1.50 8.76
C GLY A 177 1.45 0.64 8.50
N ILE A 178 2.65 1.21 8.68
CA ILE A 178 3.93 0.53 8.53
C ILE A 178 4.36 -0.28 9.76
N ILE A 179 3.71 -0.07 10.92
CA ILE A 179 4.06 -0.76 12.16
C ILE A 179 3.66 -2.24 12.03
N PRO A 180 4.57 -3.21 12.25
CA PRO A 180 4.19 -4.62 12.19
C PRO A 180 3.03 -4.95 13.14
N ILE A 181 2.16 -5.88 12.75
CA ILE A 181 0.98 -6.36 13.50
C ILE A 181 -0.15 -5.30 13.61
N ILE A 182 0.14 -4.10 14.10
CA ILE A 182 -0.85 -3.02 14.29
C ILE A 182 -1.16 -2.31 12.97
N GLY A 183 -0.16 -2.14 12.12
CA GLY A 183 -0.23 -1.39 10.88
C GLY A 183 -1.33 -1.83 9.91
N PRO A 184 -1.55 -3.14 9.67
CA PRO A 184 -2.68 -3.62 8.88
C PRO A 184 -4.03 -3.12 9.40
N LEU A 185 -4.26 -3.13 10.71
CA LEU A 185 -5.48 -2.61 11.32
C LEU A 185 -5.62 -1.10 11.12
N LEU A 186 -4.54 -0.34 11.31
CA LEU A 186 -4.54 1.11 11.06
C LEU A 186 -4.83 1.43 9.59
N ARG A 187 -4.28 0.65 8.65
CA ARG A 187 -4.53 0.79 7.22
C ARG A 187 -6.01 0.53 6.88
N ILE A 188 -6.60 -0.51 7.46
CA ILE A 188 -8.03 -0.81 7.30
C ILE A 188 -8.89 0.35 7.81
N ILE A 189 -8.63 0.83 9.03
CA ILE A 189 -9.37 1.96 9.63
C ILE A 189 -9.17 3.22 8.78
N GLY A 190 -7.95 3.49 8.32
CA GLY A 190 -7.63 4.61 7.45
C GLY A 190 -8.42 4.59 6.15
N TYR A 191 -8.49 3.44 5.46
CA TYR A 191 -9.30 3.32 4.26
C TYR A 191 -10.80 3.48 4.51
N PHE A 192 -11.33 2.97 5.63
CA PHE A 192 -12.71 3.21 6.01
C PHE A 192 -12.98 4.70 6.29
N LEU A 193 -12.05 5.41 6.93
CA LEU A 193 -12.19 6.85 7.16
C LEU A 193 -12.13 7.64 5.84
N LEU A 194 -11.25 7.28 4.89
CA LEU A 194 -11.25 7.87 3.54
C LEU A 194 -12.54 7.55 2.77
N SER A 195 -13.22 6.44 3.08
CA SER A 195 -14.44 6.08 2.38
C SER A 195 -15.59 7.07 2.59
N ASN A 196 -15.55 7.88 3.65
CA ASN A 196 -16.51 8.96 3.89
C ASN A 196 -16.51 10.01 2.77
N LEU A 197 -15.45 10.10 1.96
CA LEU A 197 -15.43 10.97 0.79
C LEU A 197 -16.54 10.63 -0.22
N ARG A 198 -17.10 9.41 -0.20
CA ARG A 198 -18.23 9.00 -1.04
C ARG A 198 -19.51 9.81 -0.82
N GLU A 199 -19.59 10.55 0.29
CA GLU A 199 -20.73 11.39 0.68
C GLU A 199 -20.66 12.82 0.10
N LEU A 200 -19.62 13.13 -0.68
CA LEU A 200 -19.46 14.39 -1.43
C LEU A 200 -20.31 14.44 -2.70
#